data_AF-A0A953AJ65-F1
#
_entry.id   AF-A0A953AJ65-F1
#
_cell.length_a   1.000
_cell.length_b   1.000
_cell.length_c   1.000
_cell.angle_alpha   90.00
_cell.angle_beta   90.00
_cell.angle_gamma   90.00
#
_symmetry.space_group_name_H-M   'P 1'
#
loop_
_entity.id
_entity.type
_entity.pdbx_description
1 polymer ?
#
loop_
_entity_poly.entity_id
_entity_poly.type
_entity_poly.pdbx_seq_one_letter_code
_entity_poly.pdbx_strand_id
1 'polypeptide(L)'
;IQAMAVRDGPVLVENVYVADKMLRIPVRDWRQWGGVTRASQLTNDYARFLFSLSSPMPEIYRQNINNYGYNLQPGAALFFPGVHTDLVRLAFTISTATQLK
;
A
#
# COMPACT_ATOMS: atom_id res chain seq x y z
N ILE A 1 -13.08 0.86 -2.58
CA ILE A 1 -12.71 1.98 -1.66
C ILE A 1 -13.75 1.97 -0.58
N GLN A 2 -13.42 1.60 0.66
CA GLN A 2 -14.31 1.98 1.75
C GLN A 2 -14.26 3.51 1.76
N ALA A 3 -15.30 4.14 1.23
CA ALA A 3 -15.44 5.59 1.19
C ALA A 3 -15.78 6.10 2.60
N MET A 4 -14.98 5.70 3.58
CA MET A 4 -15.04 6.26 4.92
C MET A 4 -14.53 7.69 4.79
N ALA A 5 -15.44 8.63 4.97
CA ALA A 5 -15.14 10.05 4.98
C ALA A 5 -15.73 10.64 6.26
N VAL A 6 -14.96 11.51 6.89
CA VAL A 6 -15.44 12.38 7.96
C VAL A 6 -15.70 13.76 7.37
N ARG A 7 -16.20 14.70 8.19
CA ARG A 7 -16.42 16.08 7.74
C ARG A 7 -15.16 16.75 7.17
N ASP A 8 -13.99 16.29 7.61
CA ASP A 8 -12.68 16.81 7.21
C ASP A 8 -12.08 16.12 5.97
N GLY A 9 -12.75 15.09 5.42
CA GLY A 9 -12.35 14.44 4.17
C GLY A 9 -12.21 12.92 4.25
N PRO A 10 -11.55 12.30 3.25
CA PRO A 10 -11.37 10.85 3.17
C PRO A 10 -10.53 10.29 4.32
N VAL A 11 -10.99 9.21 4.93
CA VAL A 11 -10.22 8.39 5.86
C VAL A 11 -9.44 7.36 5.06
N LEU A 12 -8.11 7.42 5.17
CA LEU A 12 -7.22 6.47 4.50
C LEU A 12 -6.89 5.33 5.45
N VAL A 13 -7.24 4.11 5.05
CA VAL A 13 -6.88 2.89 5.77
C VAL A 13 -5.65 2.29 5.09
N GLU A 14 -4.53 2.31 5.81
CA GLU A 14 -3.29 1.65 5.41
C GLU A 14 -3.13 0.35 6.20
N ASN A 15 -2.76 -0.73 5.51
CA ASN A 15 -2.40 -1.98 6.14
C ASN A 15 -0.95 -2.34 5.82
N VAL A 16 -0.19 -2.66 6.87
CA VAL A 16 1.11 -3.32 6.73
C VAL A 16 0.91 -4.78 7.11
N TYR A 17 1.02 -5.67 6.13
CA TYR A 17 0.87 -7.10 6.37
C TYR A 17 2.22 -7.78 6.45
N VAL A 18 2.58 -8.20 7.67
CA VAL A 18 3.85 -8.88 7.98
C VAL A 18 3.62 -10.39 7.91
N ALA A 19 3.85 -10.99 6.75
CA ALA A 19 3.87 -12.44 6.60
C ALA A 19 4.70 -12.85 5.38
N ASP A 20 5.37 -13.99 5.49
CA ASP A 20 6.03 -14.62 4.35
C ASP A 20 5.02 -15.10 3.31
N LYS A 21 5.42 -15.07 2.04
CA LYS A 21 4.66 -15.61 0.89
C LYS A 21 3.25 -15.02 0.71
N MET A 22 3.02 -13.76 1.09
CA MET A 22 1.75 -13.08 0.84
C MET A 22 1.45 -12.88 -0.66
N LEU A 23 2.47 -12.55 -1.45
CA LEU A 23 2.32 -12.33 -2.89
C LEU A 23 2.42 -13.65 -3.64
N ARG A 24 1.53 -13.87 -4.62
CA ARG A 24 1.57 -15.05 -5.48
C ARG A 24 2.85 -15.11 -6.31
N ILE A 25 3.33 -13.94 -6.71
CA ILE A 25 4.58 -13.77 -7.45
C ILE A 25 5.58 -13.13 -6.50
N PRO A 26 6.75 -13.76 -6.25
CA PRO A 26 7.78 -13.18 -5.41
C PRO A 26 8.34 -11.93 -6.08
N VAL A 27 8.56 -10.89 -5.27
CA VAL A 27 9.18 -9.65 -5.72
C VAL A 27 10.69 -9.79 -5.59
N ARG A 28 11.40 -9.62 -6.71
CA ARG A 28 12.88 -9.64 -6.74
C ARG A 28 13.49 -8.28 -6.41
N ASP A 29 12.85 -7.21 -6.90
CA ASP A 29 13.26 -5.82 -6.66
C ASP A 29 12.04 -5.01 -6.19
N TRP A 30 12.10 -4.57 -4.93
CA TRP A 30 11.04 -3.81 -4.28
C TRP A 30 10.93 -2.37 -4.78
N ARG A 31 11.97 -1.81 -5.40
CA ARG A 31 11.89 -0.49 -6.06
C ARG A 31 11.10 -0.55 -7.36
N GLN A 32 11.16 -1.69 -8.04
CA GLN A 32 10.37 -1.96 -9.25
C GLN A 32 9.00 -2.59 -8.96
N TRP A 33 8.67 -2.80 -7.69
CA TRP A 33 7.40 -3.39 -7.30
C TRP A 33 6.26 -2.38 -7.49
N GLY A 34 5.29 -2.76 -8.32
CA GLY A 34 4.15 -1.90 -8.68
C GLY A 34 3.08 -1.70 -7.61
N GLY A 35 3.23 -2.28 -6.42
CA GLY A 35 2.18 -2.33 -5.39
C GLY A 35 1.13 -3.41 -5.67
N VAL A 36 0.18 -3.56 -4.74
CA VAL A 36 -0.98 -4.45 -4.92
C VAL A 36 -2.15 -3.64 -5.49
N THR A 37 -2.63 -4.03 -6.66
CA THR A 37 -3.77 -3.41 -7.36
C THR A 37 -5.00 -4.33 -7.37
N ARG A 38 -4.82 -5.63 -7.16
CA ARG A 38 -5.91 -6.63 -7.19
C ARG A 38 -5.70 -7.73 -6.16
N ALA A 39 -6.79 -8.18 -5.54
CA ALA A 39 -6.80 -9.28 -4.57
C ALA A 39 -6.26 -10.62 -5.15
N SER A 40 -6.33 -10.80 -6.47
CA SER A 40 -5.79 -11.97 -7.16
C SER A 40 -4.27 -12.08 -7.03
N GLN A 41 -3.54 -10.99 -6.72
CA GLN A 41 -2.10 -11.01 -6.50
C GLN A 41 -1.71 -11.63 -5.15
N LEU A 42 -2.67 -11.87 -4.25
CA LEU A 42 -2.47 -12.33 -2.89
C LEU A 42 -2.71 -13.84 -2.78
N THR A 43 -1.94 -14.53 -1.93
CA THR A 43 -1.96 -15.99 -1.79
C THR A 43 -3.06 -16.49 -0.87
N ASN A 44 -3.31 -15.80 0.23
CA ASN A 44 -4.22 -16.24 1.29
C ASN A 44 -5.40 -15.27 1.51
N ASP A 45 -6.47 -15.78 2.15
CA ASP A 45 -7.72 -15.04 2.34
C ASP A 45 -7.59 -13.89 3.34
N TYR A 46 -6.71 -14.03 4.33
CA TYR A 46 -6.47 -12.97 5.31
C TYR A 46 -5.81 -11.73 4.65
N ALA A 47 -4.85 -11.93 3.76
CA ALA A 47 -4.26 -10.86 2.96
C ALA A 47 -5.31 -10.20 2.06
N ARG A 48 -6.20 -11.00 1.43
CA ARG A 48 -7.31 -10.48 0.62
C ARG A 48 -8.29 -9.67 1.46
N PHE A 49 -8.57 -10.12 2.68
CA PHE A 49 -9.41 -9.41 3.63
C PHE A 49 -8.78 -8.06 4.00
N LEU A 50 -7.51 -8.04 4.42
CA LEU A 50 -6.82 -6.78 4.72
C LEU A 50 -6.74 -5.85 3.50
N PHE A 51 -6.46 -6.38 2.31
CA PHE A 51 -6.48 -5.61 1.07
C PHE A 51 -7.87 -5.02 0.77
N SER A 52 -8.95 -5.74 1.08
CA SER A 52 -10.32 -5.23 0.90
C SER A 52 -10.65 -4.06 1.83
N LEU A 53 -9.97 -3.98 2.97
CA LEU A 53 -10.08 -2.87 3.93
C LEU A 53 -9.19 -1.69 3.57
N SER A 54 -8.10 -1.92 2.82
CA SER A 54 -7.16 -0.87 2.43
C SER A 54 -7.79 0.15 1.46
N SER A 55 -7.49 1.42 1.68
CA SER A 55 -7.82 2.49 0.73
C SER A 55 -6.88 2.42 -0.49
N PRO A 56 -7.34 2.81 -1.69
CA PRO A 56 -6.42 3.11 -2.78
C PRO A 56 -5.49 4.24 -2.38
N MET A 57 -4.26 4.14 -2.84
CA MET A 57 -3.28 5.19 -2.68
C MET A 57 -3.70 6.43 -3.49
N PRO A 58 -3.77 7.61 -2.86
CA PRO A 58 -3.98 8.85 -3.60
C PRO A 58 -2.86 9.08 -4.61
N GLU A 59 -3.20 9.63 -5.78
CA GLU A 59 -2.28 9.77 -6.89
C GLU A 59 -1.05 10.64 -6.55
N ILE A 60 -1.24 11.72 -5.79
CA ILE A 60 -0.13 12.58 -5.32
C ILE A 60 0.86 11.81 -4.43
N TYR A 61 0.36 10.89 -3.61
CA TYR A 61 1.20 10.08 -2.73
C TYR A 61 2.04 9.12 -3.56
N ARG A 62 1.41 8.44 -4.52
CA ARG A 62 2.08 7.57 -5.47
C ARG A 62 3.19 8.30 -6.22
N GLN A 63 2.92 9.50 -6.72
CA GLN A 63 3.91 10.34 -7.41
C GLN A 63 5.08 10.70 -6.50
N ASN A 64 4.81 11.15 -5.28
CA ASN A 64 5.85 11.46 -4.31
C ASN A 64 6.72 10.24 -4.00
N ILE A 65 6.12 9.08 -3.75
CA ILE A 65 6.83 7.83 -3.49
C ILE A 65 7.70 7.43 -4.68
N ASN A 66 7.17 7.56 -5.90
CA ASN A 66 7.93 7.24 -7.11
C ASN A 66 9.10 8.20 -7.33
N ASN A 67 8.98 9.47 -6.93
CA ASN A 67 10.09 10.43 -6.95
C ASN A 67 11.25 10.01 -6.02
N TYR A 68 10.98 9.20 -5.00
CA TYR A 68 12.01 8.58 -4.14
C TYR A 68 12.63 7.29 -4.73
N GLY A 69 12.34 6.97 -5.99
CA GLY A 69 12.94 5.85 -6.71
C GLY A 69 12.14 4.53 -6.67
N TYR A 70 10.85 4.61 -6.34
CA TYR A 70 9.91 3.50 -6.46
C TYR A 70 9.11 3.56 -7.77
N ASN A 71 8.44 2.48 -8.13
CA ASN A 71 7.64 2.39 -9.35
C ASN A 71 6.22 1.86 -9.09
N LEU A 72 5.52 2.47 -8.13
CA LEU A 72 4.13 2.11 -7.81
C LEU A 72 3.19 2.45 -8.97
N GLN A 73 2.32 1.50 -9.31
CA GLN A 73 1.35 1.65 -10.40
C GLN A 73 0.14 2.48 -9.96
N PRO A 74 -0.50 3.21 -10.90
CA PRO A 74 -1.80 3.83 -10.65
C PRO A 74 -2.80 2.81 -10.11
N GLY A 75 -3.54 3.19 -9.05
CA GLY A 75 -4.51 2.31 -8.39
C GLY A 75 -3.91 1.29 -7.41
N ALA A 76 -2.61 1.36 -7.10
CA ALA A 76 -2.05 0.62 -5.99
C ALA A 76 -2.77 0.96 -4.67
N ALA A 77 -3.00 -0.02 -3.82
CA ALA A 77 -3.59 0.19 -2.49
C ALA A 77 -2.53 0.63 -1.47
N LEU A 78 -2.96 1.30 -0.41
CA LEU A 78 -2.21 1.48 0.84
C LEU A 78 -2.11 0.14 1.57
N PHE A 79 -1.37 -0.77 0.96
CA PHE A 79 -1.23 -2.15 1.37
C PHE A 79 0.20 -2.59 1.10
N PHE A 80 1.00 -2.68 2.17
CA PHE A 80 2.44 -2.91 2.09
C PHE A 80 2.80 -4.26 2.72
N PRO A 81 3.61 -5.10 2.05
CA PRO A 81 4.18 -6.28 2.66
C PRO A 81 5.28 -5.87 3.64
N GLY A 82 5.15 -6.28 4.89
CA GLY A 82 6.12 -6.01 5.96
C GLY A 82 7.36 -6.92 5.93
N VAL A 83 7.71 -7.44 4.76
CA VAL A 83 8.81 -8.40 4.56
C VAL A 83 10.15 -7.72 4.25
N HIS A 84 10.15 -6.41 4.01
CA HIS A 84 11.34 -5.62 3.70
C HIS A 84 11.36 -4.33 4.51
N THR A 85 12.50 -4.02 5.15
CA THR A 85 12.64 -2.86 6.04
C THR A 85 12.32 -1.54 5.34
N ASP A 86 12.73 -1.39 4.07
CA ASP A 86 12.43 -0.17 3.31
C ASP A 86 10.94 0.04 3.05
N LEU A 87 10.16 -1.02 2.85
CA LEU A 87 8.71 -0.91 2.65
C LEU A 87 7.99 -0.61 3.97
N VAL A 88 8.48 -1.17 5.07
CA VAL A 88 7.97 -0.83 6.40
C VAL A 88 8.23 0.64 6.70
N ARG A 89 9.45 1.14 6.43
CA ARG A 89 9.79 2.57 6.56
C ARG A 89 8.94 3.45 5.65
N LEU A 90 8.70 3.01 4.41
CA LEU A 90 7.85 3.70 3.46
C LEU A 90 6.42 3.83 3.99
N ALA A 91 5.83 2.74 4.48
CA ALA A 91 4.49 2.75 5.08
C ALA A 91 4.39 3.73 6.25
N PHE A 92 5.35 3.70 7.18
CA PHE A 92 5.38 4.68 8.28
C PHE A 92 5.55 6.12 7.80
N THR A 93 6.39 6.36 6.80
CA THR A 93 6.63 7.71 6.25
C THR A 93 5.36 8.24 5.60
N ILE A 94 4.66 7.40 4.82
CA ILE A 94 3.37 7.73 4.21
C ILE A 94 2.36 8.10 5.30
N SER A 95 2.24 7.27 6.33
CA SER A 95 1.35 7.50 7.47
C SER A 95 1.59 8.84 8.16
N THR A 96 2.85 9.28 8.30
CA THR A 96 3.18 10.62 8.84
C THR A 96 2.93 11.76 7.85
N ALA A 97 3.13 11.53 6.54
CA ALA A 97 2.85 12.52 5.50
C ALA A 97 1.34 12.78 5.34
N THR A 98 0.51 11.78 5.65
CA THR A 98 -0.96 11.92 5.72
C THR A 98 -1.47 12.91 6.76
N GLN A 99 -0.65 13.33 7.73
CA GLN A 99 -1.04 14.34 8.72
C GLN A 99 -0.87 15.80 8.24
N LEU A 100 -0.50 16.03 6.98
CA LEU A 100 -0.38 17.39 6.43
C LEU A 100 -1.58 17.75 5.56
N LYS A 101 -2.69 18.08 6.21
CA LYS A 101 -3.55 19.23 5.92
C LYS A 101 -4.58 19.45 7.02
#